data_AF-A0A536VTN7-F1
#
_entry.id   AF-A0A536VTN7-F1
#
_cell.length_a   1.000
_cell.length_b   1.000
_cell.length_c   1.000
_cell.angle_alpha   90.00
_cell.angle_beta   90.00
_cell.angle_gamma   90.00
#
_symmetry.space_group_name_H-M   'P 1'
#
loop_
_entity.id
_entity.type
_entity.pdbx_description
1 polymer ?
#
loop_
_entity_poly.entity_id
_entity_poly.type
_entity_poly.pdbx_seq_one_letter_code
_entity_poly.pdbx_strand_id
1 'polypeptide(L)'
;MAHQSILAYARYRYLKIATAAVVVAIAAYAWDRPPNGRYGGTWLGYTLGTVGALLIFWLLYFGVRKRRYASNAGMVQGWLSAHCYLGTTLIVIVTLHAAFKFGWNVHTLAYVLMLVVIFSGFYGV
;
A
#
# COMPACT_ATOMS: atom_id res chain seq x y z
N MET A 1 -14.96 3.43 29.60
CA MET A 1 -13.66 3.47 28.91
C MET A 1 -13.93 3.28 27.42
N ALA A 2 -13.80 4.32 26.60
CA ALA A 2 -14.06 4.20 25.16
C ALA A 2 -12.92 3.40 24.50
N HIS A 3 -13.23 2.23 23.97
CA HIS A 3 -12.31 1.44 23.14
C HIS A 3 -11.85 2.32 21.98
N GLN A 4 -10.62 2.85 22.03
CA GLN A 4 -10.09 3.58 20.89
C GLN A 4 -9.78 2.57 19.79
N SER A 5 -10.55 2.64 18.70
CA SER A 5 -10.32 1.81 17.53
C SER A 5 -8.88 1.98 17.05
N ILE A 6 -8.22 0.87 16.72
CA ILE A 6 -6.85 0.82 16.21
C ILE A 6 -6.70 1.69 14.95
N LEU A 7 -7.80 1.90 14.22
CA LEU A 7 -7.90 2.77 13.06
C LEU A 7 -7.85 4.27 13.40
N ALA A 8 -8.28 4.67 14.60
CA ALA A 8 -8.27 6.06 15.07
C ALA A 8 -6.94 6.49 15.72
N TYR A 9 -5.89 5.67 15.63
CA TYR A 9 -4.61 5.92 16.27
C TYR A 9 -4.02 7.29 15.86
N ALA A 10 -3.64 8.10 16.86
CA ALA A 10 -3.00 9.41 16.71
C ALA A 10 -3.72 10.36 15.73
N ARG A 11 -5.04 10.55 15.88
CA ARG A 11 -5.87 11.45 15.04
C ARG A 11 -5.84 11.10 13.54
N TYR A 12 -5.89 9.81 13.20
CA TYR A 12 -5.92 9.33 11.81
C TYR A 12 -4.69 9.73 10.98
N ARG A 13 -3.53 9.91 11.63
CA ARG A 13 -2.29 10.36 10.96
C ARG A 13 -1.92 9.47 9.77
N TYR A 14 -2.04 8.14 9.91
CA TYR A 14 -1.70 7.20 8.85
C TYR A 14 -2.73 7.17 7.72
N LEU A 15 -4.01 7.40 8.02
CA LEU A 15 -5.03 7.61 6.99
C LEU A 15 -4.69 8.85 6.16
N LYS A 16 -4.30 9.97 6.77
CA LYS A 16 -3.89 11.17 6.02
C LYS A 16 -2.69 10.91 5.10
N ILE A 17 -1.69 10.16 5.58
CA ILE A 17 -0.51 9.79 4.78
C ILE A 17 -0.91 8.88 3.62
N ALA A 18 -1.72 7.86 3.88
CA ALA A 18 -2.26 6.95 2.88
C ALA A 18 -3.06 7.71 1.80
N THR A 19 -4.00 8.56 2.22
CA THR A 19 -4.79 9.40 1.31
C THR A 19 -3.90 10.35 0.50
N ALA A 20 -2.92 11.01 1.12
CA ALA A 20 -1.99 11.88 0.41
C ALA A 20 -1.18 11.10 -0.64
N ALA A 21 -0.68 9.91 -0.29
CA ALA A 21 0.06 9.06 -1.23
C ALA A 21 -0.81 8.62 -2.41
N VAL A 22 -2.07 8.24 -2.16
CA VAL A 22 -3.06 7.92 -3.20
C VAL A 22 -3.32 9.12 -4.09
N VAL A 23 -3.60 10.29 -3.51
CA VAL A 23 -3.89 11.52 -4.28
C VAL A 23 -2.70 11.92 -5.15
N VAL A 24 -1.48 11.87 -4.60
CA VAL A 24 -0.25 12.16 -5.36
C VAL A 24 -0.06 11.15 -6.49
N ALA A 25 -0.28 9.85 -6.25
CA ALA A 25 -0.16 8.82 -7.27
C ALA A 25 -1.20 9.01 -8.40
N ILE A 26 -2.44 9.33 -8.05
CA ILE A 26 -3.51 9.62 -9.02
C ILE A 26 -3.18 10.88 -9.82
N ALA A 27 -2.74 11.96 -9.15
CA ALA A 27 -2.37 13.21 -9.82
C ALA A 27 -1.19 13.02 -10.77
N ALA A 28 -0.15 12.28 -10.36
CA ALA A 28 0.98 11.92 -11.21
C ALA A 28 0.51 11.13 -12.43
N TYR A 29 -0.33 10.11 -12.24
CA TYR A 29 -0.88 9.30 -13.34
C TYR A 29 -1.78 10.10 -14.30
N ALA A 30 -2.54 11.07 -13.78
CA ALA A 30 -3.39 11.95 -14.59
C ALA A 30 -2.58 12.97 -15.41
N TRP A 31 -1.47 13.45 -14.84
CA TRP A 31 -0.55 14.39 -15.48
C TRP A 31 0.22 13.73 -16.63
N ASP A 32 0.68 12.50 -16.43
CA ASP A 32 1.47 11.80 -17.43
C ASP A 32 0.60 11.32 -18.60
N ARG A 33 0.95 11.81 -19.78
CA ARG A 33 0.34 11.45 -21.07
C ARG A 33 1.46 10.93 -21.99
N PRO A 34 1.97 9.71 -21.76
CA PRO A 34 3.06 9.17 -22.56
C PRO A 34 2.61 8.99 -24.02
N PRO A 35 3.45 9.36 -25.01
CA PRO A 35 3.11 9.29 -26.44
C PRO A 35 2.74 7.88 -26.93
N ASN A 36 3.24 6.84 -26.24
CA ASN A 36 3.16 5.44 -26.67
C ASN A 36 2.06 4.65 -25.92
N GLY A 37 1.18 5.34 -25.20
CA GLY A 37 0.17 4.73 -24.33
C GLY A 37 0.70 4.38 -22.93
N ARG A 38 -0.22 4.18 -21.99
CA ARG A 38 0.09 3.91 -20.58
C ARG A 38 0.34 2.42 -20.37
N TYR A 39 1.54 2.06 -19.91
CA TYR A 39 1.93 0.70 -19.54
C TYR A 39 2.98 0.71 -18.42
N GLY A 40 3.13 -0.39 -17.69
CA GLY A 40 3.98 -0.47 -16.49
C GLY A 40 5.49 -0.27 -16.71
N GLY A 41 5.95 -0.28 -17.96
CA GLY A 41 7.34 0.02 -18.35
C GLY A 41 7.62 1.50 -18.65
N THR A 42 6.64 2.39 -18.47
CA THR A 42 6.85 3.83 -18.54
C THR A 42 7.64 4.33 -17.34
N TRP A 43 8.27 5.51 -17.43
CA TRP A 43 8.97 6.14 -16.31
C TRP A 43 8.09 6.20 -15.05
N LEU A 44 6.83 6.61 -15.20
CA LEU A 44 5.86 6.57 -14.11
C LEU A 44 5.59 5.17 -13.58
N GLY A 45 5.39 4.19 -14.47
CA GLY A 45 5.23 2.80 -14.09
C GLY A 45 6.37 2.31 -13.20
N TYR A 46 7.62 2.57 -13.57
CA TYR A 46 8.78 2.22 -12.73
C TYR A 46 8.77 2.91 -11.37
N THR A 47 8.48 4.21 -11.31
CA THR A 47 8.42 4.93 -10.03
C THR A 47 7.32 4.39 -9.11
N LEU A 48 6.11 4.14 -9.64
CA LEU A 48 5.00 3.55 -8.90
C LEU A 48 5.33 2.12 -8.46
N GLY A 49 6.01 1.34 -9.30
CA GLY A 49 6.47 0.00 -8.99
C GLY A 49 7.50 -0.02 -7.86
N THR A 50 8.50 0.87 -7.89
CA THR A 50 9.49 1.01 -6.81
C THR A 50 8.84 1.44 -5.50
N VAL A 51 7.93 2.41 -5.53
CA VAL A 51 7.17 2.82 -4.34
C VAL A 51 6.33 1.66 -3.79
N GLY A 52 5.65 0.92 -4.67
CA GLY A 52 4.90 -0.28 -4.29
C GLY A 52 5.78 -1.35 -3.65
N ALA A 53 6.95 -1.61 -4.20
CA ALA A 53 7.90 -2.58 -3.64
C ALA A 53 8.40 -2.16 -2.24
N LEU A 54 8.74 -0.87 -2.07
CA LEU A 54 9.14 -0.33 -0.77
C LEU A 54 8.02 -0.45 0.27
N LEU A 55 6.76 -0.22 -0.14
CA LEU A 55 5.60 -0.43 0.73
C LEU A 55 5.45 -1.91 1.10
N ILE A 56 5.60 -2.86 0.16
CA ILE A 56 5.56 -4.29 0.48
C ILE A 56 6.64 -4.67 1.50
N PHE A 57 7.87 -4.18 1.34
CA PHE A 57 8.92 -4.40 2.35
C PHE A 57 8.56 -3.83 3.72
N TRP A 58 7.94 -2.65 3.76
CA TRP A 58 7.42 -2.08 5.01
C TRP A 58 6.35 -2.96 5.65
N LEU A 59 5.41 -3.48 4.85
CA LEU A 59 4.36 -4.38 5.32
C LEU A 59 4.96 -5.68 5.90
N LEU A 60 5.93 -6.28 5.23
CA LEU A 60 6.64 -7.48 5.71
C LEU A 60 7.41 -7.21 7.01
N TYR A 61 8.05 -6.04 7.12
CA TYR A 61 8.81 -5.65 8.29
C TYR A 61 7.95 -5.57 9.56
N PHE A 62 6.67 -5.20 9.44
CA PHE A 62 5.74 -5.22 10.57
C PHE A 62 5.63 -6.61 11.22
N GLY A 63 5.66 -7.69 10.43
CA GLY A 63 5.62 -9.06 10.93
C GLY A 63 6.83 -9.43 11.80
N VAL A 64 8.02 -8.96 11.42
CA VAL A 64 9.25 -9.13 12.20
C VAL A 64 9.18 -8.28 13.48
N ARG A 65 8.71 -7.03 13.36
CA ARG A 65 8.58 -6.10 14.48
C ARG A 65 7.60 -6.60 15.53
N LYS A 66 6.48 -7.22 15.14
CA LYS A 66 5.52 -7.83 16.09
C LYS A 66 6.19 -8.90 16.98
N ARG A 67 7.22 -9.58 16.46
CA ARG A 67 7.99 -10.62 17.17
C ARG A 67 9.20 -10.09 17.95
N ARG A 68 9.58 -8.82 17.76
CA ARG A 68 10.66 -8.17 18.51
C ARG A 68 10.06 -7.28 19.61
N TYR A 69 9.88 -7.86 20.79
CA TYR A 69 9.28 -7.19 21.96
C TYR A 69 10.16 -6.08 22.58
N ALA A 70 11.48 -6.10 22.35
CA ALA A 70 12.45 -5.16 22.92
C ALA A 70 12.71 -3.91 22.05
N SER A 71 11.68 -3.35 21.40
CA SER A 71 11.82 -2.21 20.48
C SER A 71 11.26 -0.91 21.06
N ASN A 72 12.09 0.15 21.10
CA ASN A 72 11.67 1.52 21.44
C ASN A 72 11.00 2.28 20.29
N ALA A 73 10.75 1.65 19.14
CA ALA A 73 10.25 2.30 17.93
C ALA A 73 8.71 2.55 17.94
N GLY A 74 8.15 3.00 19.07
CA GLY A 74 6.73 3.36 19.22
C GLY A 74 5.77 2.19 19.50
N MET A 75 4.48 2.50 19.66
CA MET A 75 3.45 1.52 20.07
C MET A 75 3.10 0.54 18.93
N VAL A 76 2.90 -0.75 19.27
CA VAL A 76 2.49 -1.81 18.31
C VAL A 76 1.19 -1.43 17.59
N GLN A 77 0.24 -0.81 18.30
CA GLN A 77 -1.03 -0.34 17.77
C GLN A 77 -0.85 0.67 16.62
N GLY A 78 0.11 1.60 16.74
CA GLY A 78 0.38 2.57 15.68
C GLY A 78 0.95 1.92 14.43
N TRP A 79 1.78 0.90 14.59
CA TRP A 79 2.34 0.15 13.46
C TRP A 79 1.31 -0.73 12.77
N LEU A 80 0.39 -1.34 13.53
CA LEU A 80 -0.74 -2.08 12.95
C LEU A 80 -1.67 -1.15 12.15
N SER A 81 -1.98 0.03 12.71
CA SER A 81 -2.74 1.07 12.02
C SER A 81 -2.06 1.49 10.71
N ALA A 82 -0.75 1.77 10.76
CA ALA A 82 0.05 2.08 9.58
C ALA A 82 0.03 0.94 8.55
N HIS A 83 0.18 -0.31 8.99
CA HIS A 83 0.16 -1.49 8.12
C HIS A 83 -1.17 -1.62 7.36
N CYS A 84 -2.31 -1.46 8.05
CA CYS A 84 -3.63 -1.51 7.41
C CYS A 84 -3.84 -0.37 6.40
N TYR A 85 -3.52 0.89 6.76
CA TYR A 85 -3.69 2.03 5.86
C TYR A 85 -2.71 2.03 4.68
N LEU A 86 -1.47 1.59 4.88
CA LEU A 86 -0.51 1.45 3.78
C LEU A 86 -0.85 0.26 2.88
N GLY A 87 -1.35 -0.85 3.44
CA GLY A 87 -1.81 -2.00 2.66
C GLY A 87 -2.98 -1.66 1.74
N THR A 88 -3.93 -0.86 2.20
CA THR A 88 -5.04 -0.38 1.35
C THR A 88 -4.59 0.54 0.23
N THR A 89 -3.62 1.41 0.51
CA THR A 89 -3.01 2.31 -0.50
C THR A 89 -2.32 1.51 -1.62
N LEU A 90 -1.78 0.34 -1.29
CA LEU A 90 -1.11 -0.55 -2.24
C LEU A 90 -2.03 -0.98 -3.39
N ILE A 91 -3.33 -1.17 -3.13
CA ILE A 91 -4.31 -1.52 -4.16
C ILE A 91 -4.26 -0.47 -5.28
N VAL A 92 -4.40 0.81 -4.93
CA VAL A 92 -4.42 1.90 -5.92
C VAL A 92 -3.09 2.02 -6.64
N ILE A 93 -1.96 2.02 -5.91
CA ILE A 93 -0.63 2.19 -6.51
C ILE A 93 -0.34 1.08 -7.52
N VAL A 94 -0.63 -0.17 -7.17
CA VAL A 94 -0.36 -1.33 -8.04
C VAL A 94 -1.33 -1.36 -9.22
N THR A 95 -2.60 -0.97 -9.05
CA THR A 95 -3.53 -0.80 -10.19
C THR A 95 -3.03 0.26 -11.18
N LEU A 96 -2.52 1.40 -10.69
CA LEU A 96 -1.96 2.45 -11.53
C LEU A 96 -0.65 2.00 -12.22
N HIS A 97 0.22 1.28 -11.50
CA HIS A 97 1.43 0.67 -12.08
C HIS A 97 1.10 -0.30 -13.23
N ALA A 98 0.08 -1.14 -13.06
CA ALA A 98 -0.39 -2.06 -14.09
C ALA A 98 -1.04 -1.35 -15.29
N ALA A 99 -1.33 -0.04 -15.19
CA ALA A 99 -2.04 0.75 -16.19
C ALA A 99 -3.33 0.09 -16.70
N PHE A 100 -4.02 -0.65 -15.83
CA PHE A 100 -5.21 -1.46 -16.14
C PHE A 100 -4.99 -2.53 -17.23
N LYS A 101 -3.74 -2.92 -17.50
CA LYS A 101 -3.40 -3.98 -18.46
C LYS A 101 -3.40 -5.33 -17.74
N PHE A 102 -4.58 -5.95 -17.69
CA PHE A 102 -4.74 -7.29 -17.15
C PHE A 102 -4.76 -8.33 -18.28
N GLY A 103 -4.03 -9.42 -18.10
CA GLY A 103 -3.99 -10.58 -19.01
C GLY A 103 -3.63 -11.87 -18.28
N TRP A 104 -3.52 -13.00 -18.99
CA TRP A 104 -3.11 -14.28 -18.40
C TRP A 104 -1.59 -14.35 -18.20
N ASN A 105 -1.08 -13.58 -17.24
CA ASN A 105 0.35 -13.44 -16.96
C ASN A 105 0.63 -13.46 -15.45
N VAL A 106 1.90 -13.66 -15.09
CA VAL A 106 2.39 -13.61 -13.70
C VAL A 106 2.08 -12.28 -13.00
N HIS A 107 2.02 -11.17 -13.76
CA HIS A 107 1.69 -9.86 -13.20
C HIS A 107 0.25 -9.80 -12.67
N THR A 108 -0.72 -10.29 -13.44
CA THR A 108 -2.13 -10.37 -13.01
C THR A 108 -2.29 -11.37 -11.87
N LEU A 109 -1.57 -12.49 -11.90
CA LEU A 109 -1.56 -13.45 -10.80
C LEU A 109 -1.05 -12.80 -9.50
N ALA A 110 0.07 -12.09 -9.55
CA ALA A 110 0.62 -11.38 -8.40
C ALA A 110 -0.34 -10.30 -7.88
N TYR A 111 -1.03 -9.59 -8.78
CA TYR A 111 -2.08 -8.64 -8.41
C TYR A 111 -3.25 -9.31 -7.67
N VAL A 112 -3.75 -10.44 -8.16
CA VAL A 112 -4.82 -11.20 -7.50
C VAL A 112 -4.38 -11.70 -6.13
N LEU A 113 -3.18 -12.28 -6.02
CA LEU A 113 -2.63 -12.73 -4.74
C LEU A 113 -2.47 -11.58 -3.74
N MET A 114 -2.01 -10.41 -4.20
CA MET A 114 -1.93 -9.21 -3.38
C MET A 114 -3.31 -8.82 -2.84
N LEU A 115 -4.35 -8.80 -3.68
CA LEU A 115 -5.71 -8.49 -3.24
C LEU A 115 -6.19 -9.49 -2.17
N VAL A 116 -5.99 -10.79 -2.39
CA VAL A 116 -6.36 -11.84 -1.43
C VAL A 116 -5.68 -11.62 -0.07
N VAL A 117 -4.38 -11.30 -0.06
CA VAL A 117 -3.64 -11.03 1.18
C VAL A 117 -4.18 -9.77 1.89
N ILE A 118 -4.48 -8.70 1.15
CA ILE A 118 -5.03 -7.47 1.73
C ILE A 118 -6.42 -7.71 2.33
N PHE A 119 -7.30 -8.42 1.62
CA PHE A 119 -8.63 -8.78 2.12
C PHE A 119 -8.57 -9.72 3.32
N SER A 120 -7.69 -10.71 3.29
CA SER A 120 -7.43 -11.57 4.45
C SER A 120 -6.94 -10.76 5.66
N GLY A 121 -6.11 -9.75 5.42
CA GLY A 121 -5.64 -8.82 6.46
C GLY A 121 -6.79 -8.07 7.13
N PHE A 122 -7.79 -7.61 6.38
CA PHE A 122 -8.98 -6.97 6.95
C PHE A 122 -9.83 -7.89 7.81
N TYR A 123 -9.96 -9.17 7.43
CA TYR A 123 -10.67 -10.17 8.24
C TYR A 123 -9.93 -10.49 9.56
N GLY A 124 -8.62 -10.27 9.61
CA GLY A 124 -7.80 -10.57 10.79
C GLY A 124 -7.68 -9.44 11.81
N VAL A 125 -8.23 -8.25 11.54
CA VAL A 125 -8.25 -7.08 12.45
C VAL A 125 -9.56 -7.04 13.22
#